data_AF-A0A445MVN4-F1
#
_entry.id   AF-A0A445MVN4-F1
#
_cell.length_a   1.000
_cell.length_b   1.000
_cell.length_c   1.000
_cell.angle_alpha   90.00
_cell.angle_beta   90.00
_cell.angle_gamma   90.00
#
_symmetry.space_group_name_H-M   'P 1'
#
loop_
_entity.id
_entity.type
_entity.pdbx_description
1 polymer ?
#
loop_
_entity_poly.entity_id
_entity_poly.type
_entity_poly.pdbx_seq_one_letter_code
_entity_poly.pdbx_strand_id
1 'polypeptide(L)'
;MKAYRTINTALQALGRNPMRATLTALGIIIGVAAVIAMMEIGKGSSAAIERAISSMGANNLLIHPGTAASGGVSFGGGTATTLTPQDCEAILQECPAVRSAAPDVQARTQVIYGNRNWVPLSINGSTPAYLDVRSWTDMAEGEMFTDRDVRNTSKVCVVGQTIVRELFSGASPIDKKLRIQNVLFRVVGVLSSKGANMMGADQDDIILAPWTTIKYRVMGTSLTNVNQSSSSSGSSTSTEVNSLNRLYPTSSLNLYPVPSPTQMADTPQPVRFTNVDHILACAQSSDEIPLAIRQITELLRERHRIRPNEAEDFSIRNMTEMTKTLSSTSLLMTNLLLSVALISLIVGGVGIMNIMLVSVTERTREIGLRMAVGARSKDILMQFLVEAIVMCLAGGIIGILAGCGGSYLVTLLLRWPTETSLTAIVVSVMVSATVGISFGFYPAWKASKLDPIEALRYE
;
A
#
# COMPACT_ATOMS: atom_id res chain seq x y z
N MET A 1 -14.38 -18.11 49.68
CA MET A 1 -13.29 -18.83 50.39
C MET A 1 -12.85 -20.14 49.74
N LYS A 2 -13.74 -20.99 49.20
CA LYS A 2 -13.36 -22.27 48.58
C LYS A 2 -12.45 -22.12 47.34
N ALA A 3 -12.79 -21.22 46.41
CA ALA A 3 -12.02 -20.98 45.17
C ALA A 3 -10.58 -20.44 45.41
N TYR A 4 -10.42 -19.54 46.37
CA TYR A 4 -9.12 -18.97 46.73
C TYR A 4 -8.18 -20.03 47.32
N ARG A 5 -8.71 -20.92 48.17
CA ARG A 5 -7.93 -22.04 48.72
C ARG A 5 -7.50 -23.02 47.63
N THR A 6 -8.38 -23.36 46.69
CA THR A 6 -8.05 -24.26 45.56
C THR A 6 -6.97 -23.68 44.64
N ILE A 7 -6.99 -22.36 44.38
CA ILE A 7 -5.95 -21.68 43.59
C ILE A 7 -4.62 -21.70 44.34
N ASN A 8 -4.62 -21.39 45.64
CA ASN A 8 -3.39 -21.36 46.44
C ASN A 8 -2.77 -22.76 46.58
N THR A 9 -3.59 -23.81 46.73
CA THR A 9 -3.11 -25.19 46.73
C THR A 9 -2.58 -25.63 45.35
N ALA A 10 -3.16 -25.14 44.25
CA ALA A 10 -2.66 -25.43 42.89
C ALA A 10 -1.31 -24.76 42.63
N LEU A 11 -1.13 -23.51 43.08
CA LEU A 11 0.14 -22.79 43.01
C LEU A 11 1.24 -23.48 43.83
N GLN A 12 0.93 -23.94 45.04
CA GLN A 12 1.87 -24.70 45.87
C GLN A 12 2.20 -26.08 45.28
N ALA A 13 1.24 -26.73 44.64
CA ALA A 13 1.45 -28.00 43.93
C ALA A 13 2.43 -27.84 42.74
N LEU A 14 2.39 -26.70 42.04
CA LEU A 14 3.33 -26.36 40.98
C LEU A 14 4.76 -26.19 41.47
N GLY A 15 4.93 -25.57 42.65
CA GLY A 15 6.24 -25.35 43.26
C GLY A 15 6.95 -26.64 43.69
N ARG A 16 6.26 -27.78 43.73
CA ARG A 16 6.83 -29.05 44.19
C ARG A 16 7.74 -29.73 43.16
N ASN A 17 7.55 -29.44 41.87
CA ASN A 17 8.40 -29.94 40.77
C ASN A 17 8.58 -28.86 39.68
N PRO A 18 9.50 -27.88 39.90
CA PRO A 18 9.63 -26.71 39.02
C PRO A 18 10.02 -27.09 37.59
N MET A 19 10.85 -28.11 37.38
CA MET A 19 11.30 -28.53 36.05
C MET A 19 10.17 -29.07 35.17
N ARG A 20 9.18 -29.76 35.76
CA ARG A 20 8.02 -30.26 35.02
C ARG A 20 7.01 -29.15 34.74
N ALA A 21 6.80 -28.29 35.74
CA ALA A 21 5.94 -27.12 35.61
C ALA A 21 6.45 -26.16 34.53
N THR A 22 7.77 -25.89 34.48
CA THR A 22 8.35 -25.03 33.44
C THR A 22 8.27 -25.67 32.05
N LEU A 23 8.54 -26.97 31.92
CA LEU A 23 8.48 -27.66 30.62
C LEU A 23 7.07 -27.71 30.03
N THR A 24 6.04 -27.93 30.86
CA THR A 24 4.62 -27.82 30.42
C THR A 24 4.23 -26.40 30.06
N ALA A 25 4.58 -25.45 30.93
CA ALA A 25 4.26 -24.05 30.72
C ALA A 25 4.94 -23.54 29.45
N LEU A 26 6.15 -24.01 29.11
CA LEU A 26 6.88 -23.59 27.91
C LEU A 26 6.07 -23.82 26.62
N GLY A 27 5.41 -24.98 26.48
CA GLY A 27 4.59 -25.27 25.31
C GLY A 27 3.41 -24.30 25.16
N ILE A 28 2.75 -23.96 26.28
CA ILE A 28 1.66 -22.98 26.31
C ILE A 28 2.19 -21.57 26.05
N ILE A 29 3.30 -21.20 26.69
CA ILE A 29 3.95 -19.89 26.56
C ILE A 29 4.29 -19.64 25.09
N ILE A 30 4.95 -20.60 24.43
CA ILE A 30 5.33 -20.49 23.01
C ILE A 30 4.08 -20.44 22.12
N GLY A 31 3.10 -21.31 22.35
CA GLY A 31 1.87 -21.34 21.56
C GLY A 31 1.07 -20.03 21.67
N VAL A 32 0.86 -19.53 22.90
CA VAL A 32 0.13 -18.28 23.16
C VAL A 32 0.90 -17.06 22.66
N ALA A 33 2.22 -17.02 22.85
CA ALA A 33 3.08 -15.95 22.32
C ALA A 33 3.03 -15.90 20.79
N ALA A 34 3.08 -17.06 20.12
CA ALA A 34 2.99 -17.15 18.67
C ALA A 34 1.61 -16.67 18.16
N VAL A 35 0.51 -17.09 18.79
CA VAL A 35 -0.84 -16.64 18.41
C VAL A 35 -0.96 -15.11 18.53
N ILE A 36 -0.44 -14.52 19.61
CA ILE A 36 -0.50 -13.06 19.82
C ILE A 36 0.36 -12.33 18.82
N ALA A 37 1.63 -12.70 18.69
CA ALA A 37 2.54 -12.07 17.75
C ALA A 37 1.95 -12.09 16.35
N MET A 38 1.42 -13.24 15.92
CA MET A 38 0.81 -13.36 14.60
C MET A 38 -0.44 -12.50 14.42
N MET A 39 -1.27 -12.37 15.45
CA MET A 39 -2.49 -11.56 15.37
C MET A 39 -2.20 -10.06 15.41
N GLU A 40 -1.21 -9.62 16.20
CA GLU A 40 -0.75 -8.22 16.24
C GLU A 40 -0.03 -7.83 14.95
N ILE A 41 0.82 -8.72 14.39
CA ILE A 41 1.46 -8.52 13.08
C ILE A 41 0.42 -8.46 11.96
N GLY A 42 -0.57 -9.36 11.98
CA GLY A 42 -1.65 -9.39 10.99
C GLY A 42 -2.46 -8.08 11.01
N LYS A 43 -2.89 -7.64 12.19
CA LYS A 43 -3.63 -6.38 12.34
C LYS A 43 -2.79 -5.15 12.02
N GLY A 44 -1.53 -5.12 12.47
CA GLY A 44 -0.59 -4.05 12.13
C GLY A 44 -0.34 -3.96 10.63
N SER A 45 -0.23 -5.11 9.94
CA SER A 45 -0.10 -5.16 8.48
C SER A 45 -1.37 -4.69 7.77
N SER A 46 -2.55 -5.13 8.20
CA SER A 46 -3.82 -4.66 7.63
C SER A 46 -4.01 -3.14 7.84
N ALA A 47 -3.74 -2.63 9.04
CA ALA A 47 -3.82 -1.20 9.34
C ALA A 47 -2.76 -0.38 8.57
N ALA A 48 -1.56 -0.94 8.36
CA ALA A 48 -0.54 -0.31 7.53
C ALA A 48 -0.94 -0.27 6.05
N ILE A 49 -1.52 -1.35 5.52
CA ILE A 49 -2.09 -1.40 4.17
C ILE A 49 -3.21 -0.37 4.05
N GLU A 50 -4.12 -0.28 5.02
CA GLU A 50 -5.22 0.70 5.02
C GLU A 50 -4.71 2.15 5.06
N ARG A 51 -3.72 2.46 5.90
CA ARG A 51 -3.07 3.77 5.91
C ARG A 51 -2.41 4.09 4.57
N ALA A 52 -1.71 3.13 3.98
CA ALA A 52 -1.10 3.29 2.66
C ALA A 52 -2.16 3.51 1.57
N ILE A 53 -3.31 2.85 1.65
CA ILE A 53 -4.44 3.07 0.74
C ILE A 53 -4.97 4.49 0.89
N SER A 54 -5.17 4.95 2.14
CA SER A 54 -5.69 6.29 2.42
C SER A 54 -4.75 7.39 1.95
N SER A 55 -3.42 7.23 2.11
CA SER A 55 -2.44 8.25 1.72
C SER A 55 -2.23 8.35 0.20
N MET A 56 -2.49 7.28 -0.54
CA MET A 56 -2.35 7.23 -2.00
C MET A 56 -3.61 7.71 -2.75
N GLY A 57 -4.73 7.93 -2.04
CA GLY A 57 -6.02 8.28 -2.62
C GLY A 57 -6.77 7.03 -3.07
N ALA A 58 -7.56 6.45 -2.15
CA ALA A 58 -8.24 5.15 -2.32
C ALA A 58 -9.16 5.06 -3.56
N ASN A 59 -9.64 6.20 -4.05
CA ASN A 59 -10.64 6.30 -5.12
C ASN A 59 -10.04 6.76 -6.46
N ASN A 60 -8.72 6.65 -6.65
CA ASN A 60 -8.04 7.12 -7.85
C ASN A 60 -8.00 6.03 -8.95
N LEU A 61 -8.34 6.45 -10.16
CA LEU A 61 -8.31 5.70 -11.40
C LEU A 61 -7.26 6.34 -12.31
N LEU A 62 -6.32 5.53 -12.76
CA LEU A 62 -5.25 5.95 -13.65
C LEU A 62 -5.51 5.38 -15.04
N ILE A 63 -5.81 6.26 -15.99
CA ILE A 63 -6.09 5.90 -17.37
C ILE A 63 -4.80 6.10 -18.17
N HIS A 64 -4.19 4.99 -18.60
CA HIS A 64 -3.02 4.98 -19.46
C HIS A 64 -3.43 4.79 -20.92
N PRO A 65 -2.73 5.42 -21.87
CA PRO A 65 -2.88 5.05 -23.26
C PRO A 65 -2.27 3.66 -23.49
N GLY A 66 -2.78 2.98 -24.49
CA GLY A 66 -2.41 1.62 -24.86
C GLY A 66 -1.00 1.54 -25.45
N THR A 67 -0.64 0.33 -25.87
CA THR A 67 0.60 0.08 -26.61
C THR A 67 0.35 0.35 -28.08
N ALA A 68 1.17 1.22 -28.70
CA ALA A 68 1.16 1.32 -30.16
C ALA A 68 1.72 0.02 -30.74
N ALA A 69 1.07 -0.55 -31.74
CA ALA A 69 1.63 -1.61 -32.56
C ALA A 69 1.77 -1.06 -33.99
N SER A 70 2.98 -1.13 -34.56
CA SER A 70 3.22 -0.71 -35.94
C SER A 70 4.08 -1.77 -36.64
N GLY A 71 3.62 -2.25 -37.81
CA GLY A 71 4.34 -3.21 -38.63
C GLY A 71 4.61 -4.58 -37.97
N GLY A 72 3.76 -5.04 -37.06
CA GLY A 72 3.97 -6.30 -36.33
C GLY A 72 4.92 -6.20 -35.13
N VAL A 73 5.46 -5.01 -34.85
CA VAL A 73 6.24 -4.72 -33.64
C VAL A 73 5.34 -4.06 -32.60
N SER A 74 5.26 -4.65 -31.42
CA SER A 74 4.58 -4.06 -30.26
C SER A 74 5.55 -3.13 -29.52
N PHE A 75 5.17 -1.86 -29.37
CA PHE A 75 5.93 -0.90 -28.57
C PHE A 75 5.49 -0.94 -27.11
N GLY A 76 6.35 -0.49 -26.19
CA GLY A 76 6.04 -0.48 -24.74
C GLY A 76 4.78 0.33 -24.39
N GLY A 77 4.25 0.15 -23.18
CA GLY A 77 3.11 0.93 -22.69
C GLY A 77 3.41 2.43 -22.70
N GLY A 78 2.47 3.25 -23.17
CA GLY A 78 2.65 4.70 -23.30
C GLY A 78 3.22 5.17 -24.65
N THR A 79 3.49 4.26 -25.60
CA THR A 79 4.00 4.64 -26.93
C THR A 79 2.88 5.08 -27.88
N ALA A 80 1.64 4.59 -27.66
CA ALA A 80 0.48 5.20 -28.29
C ALA A 80 0.15 6.46 -27.50
N THR A 81 0.01 7.59 -28.18
CA THR A 81 -0.46 8.84 -27.56
C THR A 81 -1.85 9.12 -28.13
N THR A 82 -2.85 8.40 -27.63
CA THR A 82 -4.24 8.48 -28.12
C THR A 82 -5.11 9.36 -27.23
N LEU A 83 -4.77 9.48 -25.94
CA LEU A 83 -5.52 10.28 -24.98
C LEU A 83 -5.32 11.78 -25.23
N THR A 84 -6.44 12.51 -25.21
CA THR A 84 -6.49 13.96 -25.39
C THR A 84 -7.05 14.67 -24.15
N PRO A 85 -6.74 15.95 -23.93
CA PRO A 85 -7.32 16.71 -22.82
C PRO A 85 -8.85 16.85 -22.96
N GLN A 86 -9.39 16.77 -24.18
CA GLN A 86 -10.84 16.78 -24.41
C GLN A 86 -11.50 15.50 -23.89
N ASP A 87 -10.80 14.37 -23.89
CA ASP A 87 -11.33 13.13 -23.31
C ASP A 87 -11.44 13.26 -21.79
N CYS A 88 -10.50 13.95 -21.14
CA CYS A 88 -10.59 14.25 -19.71
C CYS A 88 -11.80 15.12 -19.38
N GLU A 89 -12.11 16.12 -20.20
CA GLU A 89 -13.27 16.98 -20.00
C GLU A 89 -14.59 16.23 -20.23
N ALA A 90 -14.63 15.36 -21.24
CA ALA A 90 -15.78 14.50 -21.50
C ALA A 90 -16.05 13.51 -20.35
N ILE A 91 -15.00 12.89 -19.80
CA ILE A 91 -15.10 12.01 -18.62
C ILE A 91 -15.77 12.75 -17.45
N LEU A 92 -15.40 14.02 -17.22
CA LEU A 92 -15.95 14.80 -16.12
C LEU A 92 -17.42 15.21 -16.35
N GLN A 93 -17.85 15.39 -17.60
CA GLN A 93 -19.21 15.83 -17.94
C GLN A 93 -20.20 14.66 -18.07
N GLU A 94 -19.77 13.54 -18.64
CA GLU A 94 -20.66 12.45 -19.06
C GLU A 94 -20.63 11.25 -18.09
N CYS A 95 -19.60 11.10 -17.25
CA CYS A 95 -19.52 10.01 -16.27
C CYS A 95 -19.92 10.47 -14.85
N PRO A 96 -21.17 10.28 -14.40
CA PRO A 96 -21.61 10.74 -13.08
C PRO A 96 -20.88 10.05 -11.91
N ALA A 97 -20.31 8.85 -12.11
CA ALA A 97 -19.55 8.16 -11.06
C ALA A 97 -18.17 8.78 -10.79
N VAL A 98 -17.70 9.67 -11.67
CA VAL A 98 -16.43 10.36 -11.55
C VAL A 98 -16.65 11.72 -10.90
N ARG A 99 -16.00 11.95 -9.75
CA ARG A 99 -16.07 13.22 -9.01
C ARG A 99 -15.18 14.29 -9.62
N SER A 100 -13.99 13.92 -10.05
CA SER A 100 -12.98 14.85 -10.59
C SER A 100 -12.05 14.12 -11.54
N ALA A 101 -11.56 14.81 -12.56
CA ALA A 101 -10.61 14.29 -13.53
C ALA A 101 -9.59 15.37 -13.91
N ALA A 102 -8.34 14.97 -14.08
CA ALA A 102 -7.24 15.85 -14.43
C ALA A 102 -6.32 15.17 -15.47
N PRO A 103 -5.98 15.87 -16.57
CA PRO A 103 -4.97 15.37 -17.50
C PRO A 103 -3.59 15.44 -16.84
N ASP A 104 -2.70 14.49 -17.13
CA ASP A 104 -1.33 14.52 -16.67
C ASP A 104 -0.34 14.40 -17.84
N VAL A 105 0.66 15.26 -17.81
CA VAL A 105 1.78 15.30 -18.75
C VAL A 105 3.06 15.23 -17.95
N GLN A 106 3.83 14.16 -18.11
CA GLN A 106 5.01 13.90 -17.31
C GLN A 106 6.28 14.36 -18.03
N ALA A 107 7.08 15.17 -17.34
CA ALA A 107 8.43 15.51 -17.75
C ALA A 107 9.45 14.94 -16.76
N ARG A 108 10.61 14.52 -17.26
CA ARG A 108 11.75 14.09 -16.45
C ARG A 108 12.96 14.93 -16.82
N THR A 109 13.28 15.91 -15.98
CA THR A 109 14.33 16.87 -16.29
C THR A 109 15.01 17.39 -15.04
N GLN A 110 16.23 17.89 -15.17
CA GLN A 110 16.89 18.60 -14.09
C GLN A 110 16.23 19.97 -13.81
N VAL A 111 16.27 20.34 -12.55
CA VAL A 111 15.75 21.59 -12.00
C VAL A 111 16.87 22.30 -11.26
N ILE A 112 16.98 23.61 -11.48
CA ILE A 112 18.12 24.41 -11.05
C ILE A 112 17.62 25.67 -10.33
N TYR A 113 18.21 25.93 -9.16
CA TYR A 113 17.98 27.14 -8.39
C TYR A 113 19.30 27.63 -7.80
N GLY A 114 19.71 28.86 -8.15
CA GLY A 114 21.00 29.43 -7.74
C GLY A 114 22.17 28.50 -8.12
N ASN A 115 22.93 28.06 -7.12
CA ASN A 115 24.08 27.17 -7.28
C ASN A 115 23.74 25.68 -7.05
N ARG A 116 22.46 25.33 -6.89
CA ARG A 116 22.01 23.95 -6.64
C ARG A 116 21.21 23.40 -7.83
N ASN A 117 21.37 22.11 -8.06
CA ASN A 117 20.59 21.36 -9.03
C ASN A 117 20.01 20.10 -8.38
N TRP A 118 18.89 19.63 -8.91
CA TRP A 118 18.21 18.41 -8.46
C TRP A 118 17.45 17.81 -9.63
N VAL A 119 17.27 16.49 -9.64
CA VAL A 119 16.42 15.80 -10.61
C VAL A 119 15.25 15.19 -9.85
N PRO A 120 14.07 15.83 -9.85
CA PRO A 120 12.89 15.31 -9.16
C PRO A 120 12.47 13.93 -9.69
N LEU A 121 11.87 13.12 -8.82
CA LEU A 121 11.23 11.87 -9.20
C LEU A 121 10.17 12.07 -10.28
N SER A 122 9.38 13.14 -10.20
CA SER A 122 8.40 13.49 -11.24
C SER A 122 8.15 15.00 -11.37
N ILE A 123 8.05 15.47 -12.61
CA ILE A 123 7.53 16.81 -12.95
C ILE A 123 6.23 16.59 -13.68
N ASN A 124 5.12 16.95 -13.06
CA ASN A 124 3.79 16.67 -13.54
C ASN A 124 3.14 17.96 -14.03
N GLY A 125 2.63 17.91 -15.25
CA GLY A 125 1.86 18.94 -15.89
C GLY A 125 0.38 18.61 -15.77
N SER A 126 -0.38 19.32 -14.95
CA SER A 126 -1.81 19.04 -14.75
C SER A 126 -2.66 20.31 -14.57
N THR A 127 -3.93 20.13 -14.23
CA THR A 127 -4.90 21.16 -13.87
C THR A 127 -5.00 21.31 -12.34
N PRO A 128 -5.69 22.34 -11.81
CA PRO A 128 -5.90 22.49 -10.37
C PRO A 128 -6.58 21.28 -9.72
N ALA A 129 -7.46 20.61 -10.49
CA ALA A 129 -8.16 19.38 -10.10
C ALA A 129 -7.22 18.22 -9.73
N TYR A 130 -5.92 18.28 -10.08
CA TYR A 130 -4.94 17.28 -9.68
C TYR A 130 -4.87 17.10 -8.16
N LEU A 131 -5.00 18.19 -7.40
CA LEU A 131 -4.97 18.12 -5.93
C LEU A 131 -6.16 17.31 -5.39
N ASP A 132 -7.34 17.52 -5.94
CA ASP A 132 -8.55 16.77 -5.57
C ASP A 132 -8.41 15.29 -5.94
N VAL A 133 -7.91 14.99 -7.14
CA VAL A 133 -7.75 13.60 -7.61
C VAL A 133 -6.71 12.84 -6.78
N ARG A 134 -5.60 13.50 -6.41
CA ARG A 134 -4.58 12.90 -5.55
C ARG A 134 -4.87 13.05 -4.06
N SER A 135 -6.01 13.63 -3.64
CA SER A 135 -6.32 13.88 -2.22
C SER A 135 -5.21 14.69 -1.49
N TRP A 136 -4.68 15.73 -2.13
CA TRP A 136 -3.93 16.79 -1.47
C TRP A 136 -4.89 17.91 -1.06
N THR A 137 -5.44 17.81 0.14
CA THR A 137 -6.40 18.80 0.66
C THR A 137 -5.73 20.08 1.16
N ASP A 138 -4.47 20.00 1.61
CA ASP A 138 -3.78 21.10 2.27
C ASP A 138 -2.53 21.53 1.50
N MET A 139 -2.28 22.84 1.49
CA MET A 139 -1.00 23.42 1.07
C MET A 139 -0.24 23.90 2.29
N ALA A 140 1.07 23.65 2.30
CA ALA A 140 1.94 24.10 3.38
C ALA A 140 2.15 25.62 3.33
N GLU A 141 2.36 26.15 2.13
CA GLU A 141 2.55 27.58 1.89
C GLU A 141 1.98 27.98 0.52
N GLY A 142 1.48 29.21 0.39
CA GLY A 142 1.04 29.79 -0.87
C GLY A 142 -0.28 29.22 -1.41
N GLU A 143 -0.47 29.33 -2.72
CA GLU A 143 -1.74 28.97 -3.39
C GLU A 143 -1.50 28.07 -4.61
N MET A 144 -2.52 27.29 -4.98
CA MET A 144 -2.52 26.46 -6.18
C MET A 144 -2.75 27.37 -7.40
N PHE A 145 -2.13 27.04 -8.53
CA PHE A 145 -2.39 27.77 -9.78
C PHE A 145 -3.84 27.57 -10.24
N THR A 146 -4.36 28.49 -11.04
CA THR A 146 -5.78 28.50 -11.46
C THR A 146 -5.98 27.94 -12.87
N ASP A 147 -7.22 27.65 -13.26
CA ASP A 147 -7.54 27.28 -14.65
C ASP A 147 -7.18 28.38 -15.65
N ARG A 148 -7.15 29.64 -15.20
CA ARG A 148 -6.67 30.77 -16.02
C ARG A 148 -5.18 30.63 -16.33
N ASP A 149 -4.39 30.16 -15.37
CA ASP A 149 -2.97 29.90 -15.56
C ASP A 149 -2.72 28.76 -16.54
N VAL A 150 -3.57 27.74 -16.51
CA VAL A 150 -3.55 26.64 -17.47
C VAL A 150 -3.86 27.14 -18.88
N ARG A 151 -4.93 27.92 -19.05
CA ARG A 151 -5.30 28.48 -20.36
C ARG A 151 -4.26 29.46 -20.91
N ASN A 152 -3.66 30.28 -20.06
CA ASN A 152 -2.67 31.28 -20.46
C ASN A 152 -1.25 30.72 -20.64
N THR A 153 -1.04 29.42 -20.39
CA THR A 153 0.31 28.82 -20.38
C THR A 153 1.26 29.60 -19.44
N SER A 154 0.74 29.96 -18.26
CA SER A 154 1.49 30.69 -17.24
C SER A 154 2.69 29.86 -16.77
N LYS A 155 3.83 30.53 -16.57
CA LYS A 155 5.07 29.92 -16.05
C LYS A 155 5.07 29.93 -14.53
N VAL A 156 4.12 29.21 -13.94
CA VAL A 156 3.97 29.04 -12.49
C VAL A 156 4.12 27.57 -12.13
N CYS A 157 4.65 27.28 -10.95
CA CYS A 157 4.74 25.92 -10.44
C CYS A 157 4.47 25.87 -8.93
N VAL A 158 4.04 24.70 -8.49
CA VAL A 158 3.88 24.30 -7.10
C VAL A 158 4.88 23.18 -6.83
N VAL A 159 5.54 23.22 -5.68
CA VAL A 159 6.65 22.30 -5.36
C VAL A 159 6.33 21.44 -4.14
N GLY A 160 6.83 20.21 -4.12
CA GLY A 160 6.78 19.33 -2.95
C GLY A 160 7.87 19.63 -1.92
N GLN A 161 7.74 19.08 -0.72
CA GLN A 161 8.61 19.37 0.42
C GLN A 161 10.07 18.97 0.20
N THR A 162 10.32 17.88 -0.53
CA THR A 162 11.69 17.42 -0.82
C THR A 162 12.43 18.42 -1.71
N ILE A 163 11.76 19.03 -2.69
CA ILE A 163 12.32 20.09 -3.53
C ILE A 163 12.69 21.32 -2.68
N VAL A 164 11.87 21.67 -1.69
CA VAL A 164 12.16 22.80 -0.77
C VAL A 164 13.38 22.51 0.09
N ARG A 165 13.50 21.29 0.62
CA ARG A 165 14.67 20.87 1.41
C ARG A 165 15.95 20.90 0.58
N GLU A 166 15.95 20.26 -0.58
CA GLU A 166 17.17 20.09 -1.40
C GLU A 166 17.60 21.39 -2.09
N LEU A 167 16.68 22.07 -2.81
CA LEU A 167 17.06 23.28 -3.57
C LEU A 167 17.06 24.55 -2.73
N PHE A 168 16.16 24.68 -1.75
CA PHE A 168 15.97 25.93 -0.98
C PHE A 168 16.51 25.87 0.45
N SER A 169 17.13 24.76 0.90
CA SER A 169 17.60 24.56 2.29
C SER A 169 16.50 24.73 3.34
N GLY A 170 15.24 24.48 2.98
CA GLY A 170 14.11 24.73 3.88
C GLY A 170 13.66 26.19 3.98
N ALA A 171 14.24 27.12 3.22
CA ALA A 171 13.72 28.50 3.13
C ALA A 171 12.46 28.54 2.25
N SER A 172 11.51 29.45 2.56
CA SER A 172 10.27 29.59 1.79
C SER A 172 10.56 29.80 0.29
N PRO A 173 10.00 28.96 -0.60
CA PRO A 173 10.25 29.03 -2.03
C PRO A 173 9.33 30.00 -2.78
N ILE A 174 8.33 30.60 -2.11
CA ILE A 174 7.31 31.45 -2.75
C ILE A 174 7.95 32.62 -3.50
N ASP A 175 7.42 32.91 -4.69
CA ASP A 175 7.85 33.96 -5.62
C ASP A 175 9.28 33.85 -6.17
N LYS A 176 10.02 32.83 -5.76
CA LYS A 176 11.34 32.54 -6.32
C LYS A 176 11.19 31.89 -7.68
N LYS A 177 12.19 32.16 -8.53
CA LYS A 177 12.24 31.65 -9.90
C LYS A 177 13.06 30.37 -9.95
N LEU A 178 12.38 29.26 -10.25
CA LEU A 178 12.94 27.93 -10.42
C LEU A 178 13.17 27.67 -11.91
N ARG A 179 14.37 27.24 -12.31
CA ARG A 179 14.63 26.89 -13.71
C ARG A 179 14.39 25.41 -13.93
N ILE A 180 13.42 25.07 -14.77
CA ILE A 180 13.14 23.70 -15.23
C ILE A 180 13.58 23.62 -16.69
N GLN A 181 14.58 22.77 -17.01
CA GLN A 181 15.26 22.79 -18.32
C GLN A 181 15.77 24.21 -18.69
N ASN A 182 15.13 24.84 -19.68
CA ASN A 182 15.48 26.16 -20.20
C ASN A 182 14.39 27.22 -19.91
N VAL A 183 13.44 26.91 -19.03
CA VAL A 183 12.29 27.78 -18.73
C VAL A 183 12.29 28.15 -17.25
N LEU A 184 12.15 29.44 -16.96
CA LEU A 184 11.99 29.96 -15.60
C LEU A 184 10.52 29.93 -15.18
N PHE A 185 10.23 29.18 -14.12
CA PHE A 185 8.93 29.12 -13.46
C PHE A 185 8.97 29.90 -12.15
N ARG A 186 7.89 30.60 -11.83
CA ARG A 186 7.70 31.22 -10.50
C ARG A 186 7.00 30.23 -9.58
N VAL A 187 7.53 30.00 -8.39
CA VAL A 187 6.89 29.15 -7.39
C VAL A 187 5.73 29.91 -6.75
N VAL A 188 4.52 29.37 -6.84
CA VAL A 188 3.30 29.99 -6.27
C VAL A 188 2.82 29.32 -4.98
N GLY A 189 3.21 28.07 -4.75
CA GLY A 189 2.81 27.32 -3.57
C GLY A 189 3.68 26.11 -3.30
N VAL A 190 3.49 25.54 -2.12
CA VAL A 190 4.18 24.35 -1.60
C VAL A 190 3.15 23.34 -1.11
N LEU A 191 3.27 22.10 -1.57
CA LEU A 191 2.38 21.01 -1.16
C LEU A 191 2.63 20.59 0.29
N SER A 192 1.58 20.15 0.99
CA SER A 192 1.71 19.45 2.26
C SER A 192 2.51 18.15 2.10
N SER A 193 3.30 17.77 3.10
CA SER A 193 4.02 16.48 3.09
C SER A 193 3.04 15.30 3.10
N LYS A 194 3.24 14.36 2.18
CA LYS A 194 2.64 13.02 2.17
C LYS A 194 3.64 11.94 2.59
N GLY A 195 4.93 12.19 2.44
CA GLY A 195 5.99 11.24 2.74
C GLY A 195 6.11 10.08 1.74
N ALA A 196 6.93 9.10 2.08
CA ALA A 196 7.23 7.96 1.20
C ALA A 196 6.06 6.96 1.12
N ASN A 197 5.85 6.39 -0.07
CA ASN A 197 4.93 5.26 -0.24
C ASN A 197 5.55 3.93 0.23
N MET A 198 4.78 2.84 0.24
CA MET A 198 5.25 1.51 0.67
C MET A 198 6.45 0.97 -0.12
N MET A 199 6.69 1.48 -1.33
CA MET A 199 7.84 1.13 -2.18
C MET A 199 9.09 1.98 -1.88
N GLY A 200 9.04 2.84 -0.87
CA GLY A 200 10.12 3.75 -0.50
C GLY A 200 10.30 4.92 -1.46
N ALA A 201 9.37 5.12 -2.41
CA ALA A 201 9.40 6.27 -3.29
C ALA A 201 8.81 7.48 -2.58
N ASP A 202 9.55 8.58 -2.58
CA ASP A 202 9.15 9.83 -1.95
C ASP A 202 8.06 10.53 -2.78
N GLN A 203 6.86 10.68 -2.22
CA GLN A 203 5.76 11.39 -2.89
C GLN A 203 5.91 12.91 -2.84
N ASP A 204 6.81 13.42 -2.00
CA ASP A 204 7.07 14.85 -1.83
C ASP A 204 8.14 15.34 -2.82
N ASP A 205 8.77 14.44 -3.59
CA ASP A 205 9.72 14.77 -4.65
C ASP A 205 9.03 14.99 -6.00
N ILE A 206 8.17 16.01 -6.01
CA ILE A 206 7.31 16.35 -7.15
C ILE A 206 7.31 17.85 -7.42
N ILE A 207 7.20 18.21 -8.70
CA ILE A 207 6.88 19.57 -9.14
C ILE A 207 5.61 19.50 -9.97
N LEU A 208 4.63 20.33 -9.63
CA LEU A 208 3.36 20.45 -10.33
C LEU A 208 3.31 21.79 -11.07
N ALA A 209 2.96 21.77 -12.34
CA ALA A 209 2.80 22.97 -13.15
C ALA A 209 1.63 22.80 -14.12
N PRO A 210 1.16 23.88 -14.77
CA PRO A 210 0.13 23.76 -15.79
C PRO A 210 0.55 22.82 -16.92
N TRP A 211 -0.32 21.87 -17.29
CA TRP A 211 -0.04 20.87 -18.32
C TRP A 211 0.33 21.49 -19.67
N THR A 212 -0.32 22.60 -20.04
CA THR A 212 -0.03 23.38 -21.26
C THR A 212 1.40 23.89 -21.25
N THR A 213 1.87 24.42 -20.11
CA THR A 213 3.24 24.94 -19.96
C THR A 213 4.26 23.81 -20.03
N ILE A 214 4.04 22.70 -19.34
CA ILE A 214 4.96 21.55 -19.41
C ILE A 214 5.00 20.97 -20.84
N LYS A 215 3.85 20.75 -21.47
CA LYS A 215 3.78 20.17 -22.82
C LYS A 215 4.46 21.07 -23.87
N TYR A 216 4.11 22.35 -23.92
CA TYR A 216 4.57 23.23 -25.01
C TYR A 216 5.92 23.91 -24.74
N ARG A 217 6.28 24.17 -23.47
CA ARG A 217 7.51 24.90 -23.13
C ARG A 217 8.65 24.01 -22.64
N VAL A 218 8.35 22.92 -21.95
CA VAL A 218 9.38 22.01 -21.41
C VAL A 218 9.60 20.83 -22.35
N MET A 219 8.55 20.11 -22.73
CA MET A 219 8.65 18.97 -23.65
C MET A 219 8.73 19.42 -25.12
N GLY A 220 8.07 20.52 -25.50
CA GLY A 220 8.11 21.02 -26.88
C GLY A 220 9.53 21.29 -27.40
N THR A 221 10.49 21.55 -26.51
CA THR A 221 11.90 21.75 -26.86
C THR A 221 12.59 20.43 -27.27
N SER A 222 12.15 19.26 -26.76
CA SER A 222 12.75 17.97 -27.16
C SER A 222 12.38 17.58 -28.60
N LEU A 223 11.19 17.97 -29.07
CA LEU A 223 10.75 17.79 -30.46
C LEU A 223 11.52 18.68 -31.45
N THR A 224 12.16 19.75 -30.97
CA THR A 224 12.97 20.62 -31.84
C THR A 224 14.35 20.02 -32.09
N ASN A 225 14.86 19.20 -31.16
CA ASN A 225 16.17 18.56 -31.29
C ASN A 225 16.16 17.26 -32.10
N VAL A 226 15.00 16.61 -32.31
CA VAL A 226 14.91 15.41 -33.16
C VAL A 226 15.06 15.77 -34.65
N ASN A 227 14.73 17.00 -35.05
CA ASN A 227 14.89 17.50 -36.43
C ASN A 227 16.06 18.47 -36.63
N GLN A 228 16.95 18.65 -35.63
CA GLN A 228 18.13 19.52 -35.75
C GLN A 228 19.48 18.78 -35.72
N SER A 229 19.48 17.45 -35.73
CA SER A 229 20.67 16.65 -36.06
C SER A 229 20.83 16.41 -37.57
N SER A 230 20.28 17.29 -38.42
CA SER A 230 20.49 17.24 -39.88
C SER A 230 20.41 18.60 -40.58
N SER A 231 20.77 19.72 -39.93
CA SER A 231 20.97 20.99 -40.68
C SER A 231 21.86 21.99 -39.95
N SER A 232 23.14 21.66 -39.79
CA SER A 232 24.18 22.67 -39.59
C SER A 232 24.75 23.10 -40.95
N SER A 233 24.12 24.07 -41.60
CA SER A 233 24.79 25.05 -42.49
C SER A 233 23.82 26.09 -43.09
N GLY A 234 23.88 27.31 -42.54
CA GLY A 234 23.82 28.55 -43.34
C GLY A 234 22.50 29.31 -43.41
N SER A 235 22.47 30.49 -42.78
CA SER A 235 21.63 31.62 -43.20
C SER A 235 22.51 32.71 -43.84
N SER A 236 22.16 33.05 -45.08
CA SER A 236 22.49 34.23 -45.92
C SER A 236 23.08 35.46 -45.21
N THR A 237 24.06 36.20 -45.76
CA THR A 237 24.02 36.96 -47.02
C THR A 237 25.39 37.56 -47.31
N SER A 238 25.92 37.41 -48.54
CA SER A 238 26.55 38.46 -49.37
C SER A 238 27.54 37.85 -50.37
N THR A 239 27.18 37.96 -51.64
CA THR A 239 28.04 38.35 -52.78
C THR A 239 29.53 38.02 -52.62
N GLU A 240 29.98 36.94 -53.27
CA GLU A 240 31.02 36.95 -54.32
C GLU A 240 31.90 35.68 -54.36
N VAL A 241 32.05 35.20 -55.61
CA VAL A 241 33.04 34.27 -56.17
C VAL A 241 33.22 32.89 -55.51
N ASN A 242 32.52 31.88 -56.04
CA ASN A 242 33.21 30.65 -56.48
C ASN A 242 32.38 29.80 -57.46
N SER A 243 32.92 29.60 -58.65
CA SER A 243 32.28 29.07 -59.85
C SER A 243 32.19 27.53 -59.92
N LEU A 244 31.86 26.86 -58.82
CA LEU A 244 31.68 25.39 -58.80
C LEU A 244 30.44 24.91 -58.04
N ASN A 245 29.69 25.78 -57.35
CA ASN A 245 28.56 25.38 -56.50
C ASN A 245 27.19 25.38 -57.22
N ARG A 246 27.18 25.35 -58.56
CA ARG A 246 25.94 25.45 -59.38
C ARG A 246 25.45 24.12 -59.98
N LEU A 247 26.12 23.00 -59.73
CA LEU A 247 25.65 21.69 -60.19
C LEU A 247 24.61 21.05 -59.24
N TYR A 248 24.56 21.46 -57.97
CA TYR A 248 23.57 20.99 -57.00
C TYR A 248 23.16 22.14 -56.05
N PRO A 249 22.03 22.83 -56.26
CA PRO A 249 21.55 23.82 -55.32
C PRO A 249 21.01 23.12 -54.05
N THR A 250 21.59 23.42 -52.89
CA THR A 250 21.17 22.90 -51.57
C THR A 250 19.98 23.66 -50.97
N SER A 251 19.24 24.41 -51.78
CA SER A 251 17.93 24.95 -51.39
C SER A 251 16.90 23.83 -51.47
N SER A 252 16.36 23.40 -50.33
CA SER A 252 15.28 22.43 -50.26
C SER A 252 14.09 22.94 -51.08
N LEU A 253 13.90 22.35 -52.26
CA LEU A 253 12.66 22.49 -53.02
C LEU A 253 11.53 21.99 -52.12
N ASN A 254 10.58 22.87 -51.79
CA ASN A 254 9.29 22.42 -51.28
C ASN A 254 8.60 21.68 -52.43
N LEU A 255 8.82 20.37 -52.47
CA LEU A 255 8.32 19.44 -53.48
C LEU A 255 6.79 19.27 -53.43
N TYR A 256 6.14 19.86 -52.44
CA TYR A 256 4.70 19.77 -52.24
C TYR A 256 4.07 21.17 -52.26
N PRO A 257 3.00 21.37 -53.05
CA PRO A 257 2.26 22.62 -53.05
C PRO A 257 1.59 22.83 -51.68
N VAL A 258 1.68 24.06 -51.17
CA VAL A 258 0.94 24.49 -49.98
C VAL A 258 -0.56 24.48 -50.33
N PRO A 259 -1.42 23.75 -49.59
CA PRO A 259 -2.85 23.67 -49.90
C PRO A 259 -3.52 25.05 -49.81
N SER A 260 -4.51 25.30 -50.68
CA SER A 260 -5.29 26.53 -50.64
C SER A 260 -6.20 26.58 -49.40
N PRO A 261 -6.63 27.77 -48.94
CA PRO A 261 -7.47 27.91 -47.75
C PRO A 261 -8.78 27.11 -47.81
N THR A 262 -9.33 26.91 -49.00
CA THR A 262 -10.54 26.10 -49.23
C THR A 262 -10.24 24.60 -49.10
N GLN A 263 -9.08 24.15 -49.55
CA GLN A 263 -8.64 22.76 -49.46
C GLN A 263 -8.31 22.35 -48.01
N MET A 264 -7.88 23.31 -47.19
CA MET A 264 -7.75 23.12 -45.74
C MET A 264 -9.10 23.04 -45.00
N ALA A 265 -10.16 23.65 -45.57
CA ALA A 265 -11.51 23.57 -45.02
C ALA A 265 -12.20 22.25 -45.38
N ASP A 266 -12.01 21.76 -46.61
CA ASP A 266 -12.58 20.49 -47.09
C ASP A 266 -11.80 19.26 -46.60
N THR A 267 -10.49 19.40 -46.38
CA THR A 267 -9.63 18.34 -45.82
C THR A 267 -8.90 18.90 -44.59
N PRO A 268 -9.58 19.01 -43.44
CA PRO A 268 -8.92 19.46 -42.22
C PRO A 268 -7.77 18.50 -41.93
N GLN A 269 -6.54 19.01 -42.01
CA GLN A 269 -5.40 18.23 -41.54
C GLN A 269 -5.58 17.96 -40.05
N PRO A 270 -5.20 16.76 -39.56
CA PRO A 270 -5.22 16.50 -38.13
C PRO A 270 -4.33 17.55 -37.44
N VAL A 271 -4.99 18.50 -36.77
CA VAL A 271 -4.36 19.47 -35.88
C VAL A 271 -3.47 18.70 -34.93
N ARG A 272 -2.18 19.06 -34.84
CA ARG A 272 -1.17 18.52 -33.91
C ARG A 272 -1.85 18.05 -32.62
N PHE A 273 -2.14 16.75 -32.52
CA PHE A 273 -2.92 16.25 -31.41
C PHE A 273 -2.15 16.55 -30.13
N THR A 274 -2.78 17.33 -29.27
CA THR A 274 -2.20 17.71 -27.99
C THR A 274 -2.44 16.55 -27.05
N ASN A 275 -1.63 15.50 -27.20
CA ASN A 275 -1.84 14.28 -26.43
C ASN A 275 -1.35 14.46 -25.00
N VAL A 276 -2.04 13.82 -24.07
CA VAL A 276 -1.63 13.71 -22.66
C VAL A 276 -1.05 12.33 -22.40
N ASP A 277 -0.17 12.22 -21.42
CA ASP A 277 0.53 10.95 -21.16
C ASP A 277 -0.37 9.99 -20.38
N HIS A 278 -1.24 10.52 -19.53
CA HIS A 278 -2.32 9.78 -18.87
C HIS A 278 -3.41 10.74 -18.38
N ILE A 279 -4.56 10.18 -18.00
CA ILE A 279 -5.63 10.92 -17.30
C ILE A 279 -5.76 10.31 -15.90
N LEU A 280 -5.85 11.18 -14.91
CA LEU A 280 -6.15 10.81 -13.52
C LEU A 280 -7.61 11.13 -13.26
N ALA A 281 -8.38 10.18 -12.73
CA ALA A 281 -9.77 10.37 -12.38
C ALA A 281 -10.04 9.88 -10.96
N CYS A 282 -10.96 10.51 -10.25
CA CYS A 282 -11.37 10.12 -8.91
C CYS A 282 -12.84 9.73 -8.93
N ALA A 283 -13.15 8.50 -8.50
CA ALA A 283 -14.54 8.07 -8.30
C ALA A 283 -15.18 8.78 -7.09
N GLN A 284 -16.51 8.92 -7.06
CA GLN A 284 -17.21 9.51 -5.90
C GLN A 284 -16.96 8.71 -4.62
N SER A 285 -17.01 7.38 -4.72
CA SER A 285 -16.79 6.45 -3.62
C SER A 285 -15.98 5.23 -4.08
N SER A 286 -15.42 4.50 -3.12
CA SER A 286 -14.71 3.24 -3.42
C SER A 286 -15.65 2.17 -4.00
N ASP A 287 -16.95 2.24 -3.71
CA ASP A 287 -17.94 1.28 -4.18
C ASP A 287 -18.36 1.55 -5.64
N GLU A 288 -18.23 2.80 -6.09
CA GLU A 288 -18.56 3.23 -7.45
C GLU A 288 -17.40 3.05 -8.44
N ILE A 289 -16.21 2.64 -7.98
CA ILE A 289 -15.05 2.40 -8.86
C ILE A 289 -15.39 1.48 -10.04
N PRO A 290 -16.05 0.32 -9.88
CA PRO A 290 -16.38 -0.54 -11.01
C PRO A 290 -17.36 0.13 -12.00
N LEU A 291 -18.24 0.98 -11.50
CA LEU A 291 -19.20 1.72 -12.30
C LEU A 291 -18.49 2.84 -13.08
N ALA A 292 -17.59 3.59 -12.42
CA ALA A 292 -16.74 4.59 -13.05
C ALA A 292 -15.86 4.00 -14.15
N ILE A 293 -15.24 2.82 -13.91
CA ILE A 293 -14.46 2.12 -14.94
C ILE A 293 -15.33 1.82 -16.16
N ARG A 294 -16.54 1.25 -15.97
CA ARG A 294 -17.45 0.96 -17.08
C ARG A 294 -17.84 2.20 -17.87
N GLN A 295 -18.22 3.28 -17.18
CA GLN A 295 -18.61 4.54 -17.82
C GLN A 295 -17.46 5.17 -18.63
N ILE A 296 -16.26 5.23 -18.04
CA ILE A 296 -15.07 5.76 -18.71
C ILE A 296 -14.73 4.88 -19.92
N THR A 297 -14.78 3.56 -19.77
CA THR A 297 -14.51 2.63 -20.88
C THR A 297 -15.48 2.84 -22.03
N GLU A 298 -16.79 2.95 -21.75
CA GLU A 298 -17.82 3.10 -22.77
C GLU A 298 -17.67 4.45 -23.52
N LEU A 299 -17.45 5.54 -22.77
CA LEU A 299 -17.21 6.88 -23.30
C LEU A 299 -15.96 6.95 -24.19
N LEU A 300 -14.83 6.40 -23.72
CA LEU A 300 -13.59 6.42 -24.49
C LEU A 300 -13.69 5.54 -25.74
N ARG A 301 -14.37 4.39 -25.67
CA ARG A 301 -14.62 3.54 -26.86
C ARG A 301 -15.45 4.27 -27.91
N GLU A 302 -16.48 5.01 -27.49
CA GLU A 302 -17.30 5.82 -28.40
C GLU A 302 -16.48 6.95 -29.04
N ARG A 303 -15.77 7.75 -28.23
CA ARG A 303 -14.97 8.89 -28.71
C ARG A 303 -13.82 8.47 -29.62
N HIS A 304 -13.11 7.40 -29.25
CA HIS A 304 -12.00 6.87 -30.04
C HIS A 304 -12.48 6.01 -31.23
N ARG A 305 -13.81 5.84 -31.39
CA ARG A 305 -14.44 5.04 -32.46
C ARG A 305 -13.93 3.60 -32.53
N ILE A 306 -13.70 3.00 -31.35
CA ILE A 306 -13.20 1.63 -31.23
C ILE A 306 -14.34 0.66 -31.54
N ARG A 307 -14.11 -0.25 -32.48
CA ARG A 307 -15.15 -1.22 -32.86
C ARG A 307 -15.42 -2.20 -31.70
N PRO A 308 -16.61 -2.83 -31.63
CA PRO A 308 -16.93 -3.79 -30.55
C PRO A 308 -15.95 -4.97 -30.44
N ASN A 309 -15.34 -5.38 -31.57
CA ASN A 309 -14.42 -6.51 -31.63
C ASN A 309 -12.93 -6.10 -31.68
N GLU A 310 -12.64 -4.82 -31.46
CA GLU A 310 -11.28 -4.27 -31.44
C GLU A 310 -10.80 -4.11 -29.99
N ALA A 311 -9.50 -4.33 -29.79
CA ALA A 311 -8.88 -4.15 -28.48
C ALA A 311 -8.86 -2.66 -28.09
N GLU A 312 -8.98 -2.37 -26.81
CA GLU A 312 -8.96 -1.01 -26.30
C GLU A 312 -7.57 -0.39 -26.48
N ASP A 313 -7.54 0.86 -26.92
CA ASP A 313 -6.31 1.65 -27.09
C ASP A 313 -5.95 2.43 -25.81
N PHE A 314 -6.58 2.09 -24.69
CA PHE A 314 -6.32 2.59 -23.34
C PHE A 314 -6.42 1.45 -22.34
N SER A 315 -5.89 1.67 -21.14
CA SER A 315 -6.06 0.75 -20.01
C SER A 315 -6.33 1.56 -18.75
N ILE A 316 -7.32 1.13 -17.97
CA ILE A 316 -7.69 1.77 -16.71
C ILE A 316 -7.11 0.93 -15.58
N ARG A 317 -6.26 1.53 -14.75
CA ARG A 317 -5.73 0.92 -13.53
C ARG A 317 -6.42 1.54 -12.33
N ASN A 318 -7.01 0.70 -11.49
CA ASN A 318 -7.46 1.11 -10.17
C ASN A 318 -6.41 0.68 -9.12
N MET A 319 -6.33 1.43 -8.02
CA MET A 319 -5.47 1.03 -6.91
C MET A 319 -6.12 -0.10 -6.08
N THR A 320 -7.45 -0.20 -6.11
CA THR A 320 -8.23 -1.17 -5.33
C THR A 320 -7.96 -2.62 -5.70
N GLU A 321 -7.67 -2.97 -6.96
CA GLU A 321 -7.30 -4.34 -7.33
C GLU A 321 -5.92 -4.72 -6.79
N MET A 322 -4.97 -3.80 -6.88
CA MET A 322 -3.63 -4.01 -6.33
C MET A 322 -3.68 -4.18 -4.81
N THR A 323 -4.52 -3.41 -4.12
CA THR A 323 -4.65 -3.51 -2.67
C THR A 323 -5.49 -4.71 -2.23
N LYS A 324 -6.49 -5.12 -3.02
CA LYS A 324 -7.25 -6.35 -2.80
C LYS A 324 -6.38 -7.59 -2.93
N THR A 325 -5.46 -7.62 -3.89
CA THR A 325 -4.51 -8.73 -4.04
C THR A 325 -3.47 -8.77 -2.90
N LEU A 326 -2.94 -7.60 -2.48
CA LEU A 326 -2.03 -7.50 -1.34
C LEU A 326 -2.69 -7.91 -0.01
N SER A 327 -3.90 -7.42 0.26
CA SER A 327 -4.68 -7.76 1.46
C SER A 327 -5.06 -9.25 1.48
N SER A 328 -5.52 -9.80 0.35
CA SER A 328 -5.82 -11.24 0.25
C SER A 328 -4.60 -12.10 0.53
N THR A 329 -3.43 -11.72 -0.01
CA THR A 329 -2.17 -12.44 0.24
C THR A 329 -1.74 -12.35 1.71
N SER A 330 -1.88 -11.17 2.33
CA SER A 330 -1.59 -10.97 3.75
C SER A 330 -2.51 -11.81 4.65
N LEU A 331 -3.81 -11.92 4.31
CA LEU A 331 -4.76 -12.77 5.02
C LEU A 331 -4.42 -14.26 4.87
N LEU A 332 -4.01 -14.71 3.69
CA LEU A 332 -3.56 -16.09 3.48
C LEU A 332 -2.34 -16.42 4.34
N MET A 333 -1.35 -15.53 4.40
CA MET A 333 -0.16 -15.71 5.25
C MET A 333 -0.53 -15.73 6.73
N THR A 334 -1.44 -14.83 7.15
CA THR A 334 -1.94 -14.78 8.54
C THR A 334 -2.64 -16.08 8.91
N ASN A 335 -3.49 -16.63 8.03
CA ASN A 335 -4.21 -17.87 8.28
C ASN A 335 -3.29 -19.10 8.34
N LEU A 336 -2.26 -19.16 7.49
CA LEU A 336 -1.27 -20.24 7.51
C LEU A 336 -0.48 -20.23 8.82
N LEU A 337 0.02 -19.07 9.24
CA LEU A 337 0.79 -18.93 10.46
C LEU A 337 -0.07 -19.13 11.72
N LEU A 338 -1.34 -18.70 11.69
CA LEU A 338 -2.31 -19.02 12.74
C LEU A 338 -2.54 -20.53 12.85
N SER A 339 -2.60 -21.25 11.71
CA SER A 339 -2.73 -22.71 11.71
C SER A 339 -1.52 -23.38 12.37
N VAL A 340 -0.30 -22.92 12.08
CA VAL A 340 0.93 -23.40 12.74
C VAL A 340 0.91 -23.11 14.24
N ALA A 341 0.47 -21.92 14.64
CA ALA A 341 0.36 -21.54 16.04
C ALA A 341 -0.67 -22.40 16.79
N LEU A 342 -1.81 -22.71 16.17
CA LEU A 342 -2.81 -23.63 16.72
C LEU A 342 -2.27 -25.05 16.88
N ILE A 343 -1.49 -25.57 15.92
CA ILE A 343 -0.83 -26.87 16.03
C ILE A 343 0.15 -26.88 17.20
N SER A 344 0.97 -25.84 17.33
CA SER A 344 1.90 -25.68 18.46
C SER A 344 1.18 -25.70 19.81
N LEU A 345 0.03 -25.04 19.87
CA LEU A 345 -0.82 -25.02 21.06
C LEU A 345 -1.41 -26.40 21.39
N ILE A 346 -1.82 -27.18 20.38
CA ILE A 346 -2.28 -28.57 20.57
C ILE A 346 -1.15 -29.43 21.15
N VAL A 347 0.07 -29.32 20.62
CA VAL A 347 1.25 -30.03 21.14
C VAL A 347 1.53 -29.65 22.60
N GLY A 348 1.44 -28.35 22.91
CA GLY A 348 1.51 -27.85 24.30
C GLY A 348 0.42 -28.46 25.19
N GLY A 349 -0.82 -28.52 24.70
CA GLY A 349 -1.98 -29.12 25.38
C GLY A 349 -1.79 -30.61 25.69
N VAL A 350 -1.28 -31.39 24.74
CA VAL A 350 -0.94 -32.81 24.95
C VAL A 350 0.12 -32.98 26.04
N GLY A 351 1.10 -32.06 26.10
CA GLY A 351 2.11 -32.04 27.16
C GLY A 351 1.50 -31.89 28.56
N ILE A 352 0.52 -30.99 28.71
CA ILE A 352 -0.22 -30.79 29.98
C ILE A 352 -0.99 -32.06 30.35
N MET A 353 -1.68 -32.66 29.38
CA MET A 353 -2.46 -33.88 29.60
C MET A 353 -1.55 -35.00 30.11
N ASN A 354 -0.40 -35.22 29.47
CA ASN A 354 0.56 -36.26 29.87
C ASN A 354 1.11 -36.02 31.28
N ILE A 355 1.49 -34.78 31.59
CA ILE A 355 2.06 -34.46 32.91
C ILE A 355 1.00 -34.55 34.00
N MET A 356 -0.25 -34.18 33.71
CA MET A 356 -1.34 -34.42 34.65
C MET A 356 -1.66 -35.90 34.85
N LEU A 357 -1.60 -36.74 33.81
CA LEU A 357 -1.75 -38.19 33.99
C LEU A 357 -0.68 -38.74 34.93
N VAL A 358 0.57 -38.31 34.77
CA VAL A 358 1.67 -38.70 35.67
C VAL A 358 1.43 -38.18 37.09
N SER A 359 0.98 -36.93 37.25
CA SER A 359 0.67 -36.37 38.57
C SER A 359 -0.50 -37.08 39.26
N VAL A 360 -1.48 -37.57 38.49
CA VAL A 360 -2.58 -38.39 39.04
C VAL A 360 -2.04 -39.72 39.53
N THR A 361 -1.16 -40.38 38.76
CA THR A 361 -0.52 -41.64 39.17
C THR A 361 0.38 -41.49 40.39
N GLU A 362 1.12 -40.39 40.51
CA GLU A 362 1.99 -40.11 41.68
C GLU A 362 1.19 -39.78 42.95
N ARG A 363 -0.04 -39.25 42.81
CA ARG A 363 -0.91 -38.88 43.93
C ARG A 363 -2.07 -39.86 44.15
N THR A 364 -2.06 -41.06 43.55
CA THR A 364 -3.14 -42.06 43.65
C THR A 364 -3.55 -42.35 45.08
N ARG A 365 -2.57 -42.65 45.95
CA ARG A 365 -2.81 -42.95 47.37
C ARG A 365 -3.43 -41.78 48.13
N GLU A 366 -3.00 -40.55 47.83
CA GLU A 366 -3.57 -39.33 48.42
C GLU A 366 -5.03 -39.11 47.98
N ILE A 367 -5.33 -39.36 46.70
CA ILE A 367 -6.70 -39.27 46.15
C ILE A 367 -7.60 -40.32 46.82
N GLY A 368 -7.11 -41.56 46.96
CA GLY A 368 -7.81 -42.66 47.65
C GLY A 368 -8.14 -42.33 49.10
N LEU A 369 -7.19 -41.74 49.84
CA LEU A 369 -7.42 -41.27 51.21
C LEU A 369 -8.51 -40.20 51.28
N ARG A 370 -8.53 -39.23 50.36
CA ARG A 370 -9.57 -38.18 50.33
C ARG A 370 -10.95 -38.75 50.03
N MET A 371 -11.06 -39.73 49.15
CA MET A 371 -12.33 -40.41 48.88
C MET A 371 -12.80 -41.23 50.08
N ALA A 372 -11.90 -41.92 50.77
CA ALA A 372 -12.22 -42.70 51.97
C ALA A 372 -12.73 -41.82 53.12
N VAL A 373 -12.28 -40.57 53.22
CA VAL A 373 -12.74 -39.58 54.21
C VAL A 373 -14.05 -38.88 53.76
N GLY A 374 -14.57 -39.17 52.57
CA GLY A 374 -15.88 -38.73 52.10
C GLY A 374 -15.89 -37.63 51.02
N ALA A 375 -14.77 -37.36 50.35
CA ALA A 375 -14.76 -36.45 49.19
C ALA A 375 -15.55 -37.06 48.02
N ARG A 376 -16.38 -36.26 47.34
CA ARG A 376 -17.16 -36.73 46.17
C ARG A 376 -16.26 -36.74 44.93
N SER A 377 -16.53 -37.61 43.96
CA SER A 377 -15.80 -37.64 42.67
C SER A 377 -15.79 -36.29 41.96
N LYS A 378 -16.86 -35.49 42.10
CA LYS A 378 -16.93 -34.12 41.55
C LYS A 378 -15.92 -33.17 42.18
N ASP A 379 -15.60 -33.34 43.46
CA ASP A 379 -14.63 -32.49 44.17
C ASP A 379 -13.21 -32.74 43.65
N ILE A 380 -12.88 -34.01 43.39
CA ILE A 380 -11.59 -34.43 42.81
C ILE A 380 -11.46 -33.96 41.36
N LEU A 381 -12.53 -34.13 40.56
CA LEU A 381 -12.58 -33.63 39.20
C LEU A 381 -12.32 -32.12 39.15
N MET A 382 -13.05 -31.34 39.96
CA MET A 382 -12.90 -29.88 39.99
C MET A 382 -11.52 -29.45 40.49
N GLN A 383 -10.92 -30.19 41.42
CA GLN A 383 -9.57 -29.89 41.90
C GLN A 383 -8.53 -30.01 40.79
N PHE A 384 -8.46 -31.14 40.09
CA PHE A 384 -7.50 -31.34 39.02
C PHE A 384 -7.78 -30.45 37.81
N LEU A 385 -9.06 -30.20 37.50
CA LEU A 385 -9.43 -29.28 36.42
C LEU A 385 -9.00 -27.84 36.72
N VAL A 386 -9.18 -27.37 37.97
CA VAL A 386 -8.69 -26.04 38.39
C VAL A 386 -7.16 -25.99 38.39
N GLU A 387 -6.47 -27.05 38.79
CA GLU A 387 -5.00 -27.14 38.73
C GLU A 387 -4.50 -26.98 37.28
N ALA A 388 -5.17 -27.63 36.32
CA ALA A 388 -4.91 -27.50 34.89
C ALA A 388 -5.14 -26.08 34.36
N ILE A 389 -6.31 -25.50 34.68
CA ILE A 389 -6.69 -24.16 34.22
C ILE A 389 -5.73 -23.11 34.78
N VAL A 390 -5.36 -23.21 36.05
CA VAL A 390 -4.41 -22.26 36.68
C VAL A 390 -3.03 -22.35 36.00
N MET A 391 -2.54 -23.55 35.69
CA MET A 391 -1.31 -23.71 34.90
C MET A 391 -1.41 -23.05 33.52
N CYS A 392 -2.51 -23.30 32.79
CA CYS A 392 -2.71 -22.70 31.47
C CYS A 392 -2.82 -21.19 31.52
N LEU A 393 -3.55 -20.63 32.49
CA LEU A 393 -3.68 -19.19 32.64
C LEU A 393 -2.34 -18.55 33.02
N ALA A 394 -1.57 -19.16 33.91
CA ALA A 394 -0.23 -18.66 34.26
C ALA A 394 0.72 -18.68 33.05
N GLY A 395 0.79 -19.81 32.33
CA GLY A 395 1.56 -19.93 31.10
C GLY A 395 1.05 -18.99 30.00
N GLY A 396 -0.26 -18.79 29.90
CA GLY A 396 -0.90 -17.87 28.98
C GLY A 396 -0.55 -16.42 29.27
N ILE A 397 -0.56 -15.97 30.53
CA ILE A 397 -0.13 -14.62 30.93
C ILE A 397 1.33 -14.38 30.53
N ILE A 398 2.21 -15.33 30.84
CA ILE A 398 3.63 -15.23 30.46
C ILE A 398 3.79 -15.23 28.93
N GLY A 399 3.03 -16.08 28.24
CA GLY A 399 2.97 -16.10 26.77
C GLY A 399 2.47 -14.80 26.18
N ILE A 400 1.47 -14.15 26.79
CA ILE A 400 0.96 -12.84 26.37
C ILE A 400 2.06 -11.78 26.49
N LEU A 401 2.74 -11.72 27.64
CA LEU A 401 3.83 -10.78 27.87
C LEU A 401 4.99 -11.01 26.90
N ALA A 402 5.36 -12.28 26.66
CA ALA A 402 6.40 -12.66 25.71
C ALA A 402 6.00 -12.34 24.26
N GLY A 403 4.74 -12.57 23.90
CA GLY A 403 4.17 -12.26 22.58
C GLY A 403 4.20 -10.77 22.29
N CYS A 404 3.62 -9.94 23.18
CA CYS A 404 3.64 -8.49 23.03
C CYS A 404 5.07 -7.93 23.06
N GLY A 405 5.95 -8.45 23.92
CA GLY A 405 7.37 -8.09 23.95
C GLY A 405 8.09 -8.44 22.65
N GLY A 406 7.79 -9.61 22.08
CA GLY A 406 8.28 -10.05 20.78
C GLY A 406 7.81 -9.15 19.64
N SER A 407 6.52 -8.81 19.59
CA SER A 407 5.95 -7.86 18.61
C SER A 407 6.64 -6.49 18.69
N TYR A 408 6.83 -5.96 19.90
CA TYR A 408 7.52 -4.70 20.11
C TYR A 408 8.98 -4.76 19.62
N LEU A 409 9.68 -5.87 19.90
CA LEU A 409 11.04 -6.10 19.42
C LEU A 409 11.10 -6.15 17.88
N VAL A 410 10.12 -6.80 17.24
CA VAL A 410 10.01 -6.83 15.77
C VAL A 410 9.80 -5.42 15.21
N THR A 411 8.97 -4.60 15.83
CA THR A 411 8.78 -3.21 15.40
C THR A 411 10.06 -2.40 15.56
N LEU A 412 10.83 -2.60 16.63
CA LEU A 412 12.09 -1.89 16.83
C LEU A 412 13.17 -2.32 15.81
N LEU A 413 13.31 -3.63 15.58
CA LEU A 413 14.41 -4.17 14.78
C LEU A 413 14.12 -4.17 13.28
N LEU A 414 12.90 -4.55 12.87
CA LEU A 414 12.50 -4.71 11.47
C LEU A 414 11.67 -3.53 10.94
N ARG A 415 11.33 -2.54 11.79
CA ARG A 415 10.44 -1.41 11.44
C ARG A 415 9.08 -1.84 10.89
N TRP A 416 8.63 -3.06 11.20
CA TRP A 416 7.32 -3.53 10.77
C TRP A 416 6.25 -2.96 11.71
N PRO A 417 5.21 -2.27 11.20
CA PRO A 417 4.09 -1.81 12.02
C PRO A 417 3.38 -2.98 12.70
N THR A 418 3.40 -2.98 14.04
CA THR A 418 2.55 -3.84 14.87
C THR A 418 1.59 -2.95 15.66
N GLU A 419 0.34 -3.40 15.79
CA GLU A 419 -0.64 -2.71 16.62
C GLU A 419 -1.07 -3.62 17.75
N THR A 420 -0.94 -3.12 18.97
CA THR A 420 -1.37 -3.83 20.17
C THR A 420 -2.90 -3.86 20.19
N SER A 421 -3.46 -5.05 20.01
CA SER A 421 -4.92 -5.22 19.94
C SER A 421 -5.45 -5.90 21.19
N LEU A 422 -6.29 -5.19 21.95
CA LEU A 422 -7.00 -5.73 23.12
C LEU A 422 -7.76 -7.03 22.79
N THR A 423 -8.35 -7.09 21.59
CA THR A 423 -9.04 -8.30 21.12
C THR A 423 -8.11 -9.51 20.98
N ALA A 424 -6.85 -9.33 20.59
CA ALA A 424 -5.88 -10.43 20.49
C ALA A 424 -5.56 -11.00 21.88
N ILE A 425 -5.41 -10.12 22.88
CA ILE A 425 -5.21 -10.52 24.28
C ILE A 425 -6.42 -11.32 24.77
N VAL A 426 -7.65 -10.82 24.59
CA VAL A 426 -8.87 -11.53 25.01
C VAL A 426 -8.99 -12.90 24.33
N VAL A 427 -8.76 -12.97 23.02
CA VAL A 427 -8.78 -14.24 22.26
C VAL A 427 -7.72 -15.20 22.80
N SER A 428 -6.50 -14.74 23.08
CA SER A 428 -5.42 -15.58 23.59
C SER A 428 -5.73 -16.17 24.98
N VAL A 429 -6.37 -15.39 25.86
CA VAL A 429 -6.81 -15.84 27.19
C VAL A 429 -7.91 -16.89 27.05
N MET A 430 -8.89 -16.64 26.19
CA MET A 430 -9.98 -17.59 25.93
C MET A 430 -9.44 -18.91 25.35
N VAL A 431 -8.51 -18.82 24.40
CA VAL A 431 -7.86 -19.98 23.79
C VAL A 431 -7.07 -20.78 24.83
N SER A 432 -6.27 -20.12 25.68
CA SER A 432 -5.52 -20.80 26.75
C SER A 432 -6.45 -21.49 27.76
N ALA A 433 -7.53 -20.82 28.17
CA ALA A 433 -8.52 -21.40 29.07
C ALA A 433 -9.21 -22.63 28.44
N THR A 434 -9.58 -22.55 27.16
CA THR A 434 -10.24 -23.65 26.43
C THR A 434 -9.33 -24.86 26.29
N VAL A 435 -8.04 -24.65 26.03
CA VAL A 435 -7.04 -25.73 25.98
C VAL A 435 -6.84 -26.36 27.36
N GLY A 436 -6.77 -25.56 28.42
CA GLY A 436 -6.67 -26.06 29.79
C GLY A 436 -7.86 -26.90 30.22
N ILE A 437 -9.07 -26.49 29.84
CA ILE A 437 -10.28 -27.28 30.08
C ILE A 437 -10.23 -28.58 29.27
N SER A 438 -9.98 -28.50 27.97
CA SER A 438 -10.05 -29.65 27.06
C SER A 438 -9.03 -30.75 27.42
N PHE A 439 -7.76 -30.39 27.55
CA PHE A 439 -6.69 -31.35 27.86
C PHE A 439 -6.61 -31.69 29.36
N GLY A 440 -7.14 -30.82 30.23
CA GLY A 440 -7.20 -31.09 31.66
C GLY A 440 -8.37 -31.97 32.09
N PHE A 441 -9.45 -31.99 31.30
CA PHE A 441 -10.65 -32.73 31.64
C PHE A 441 -10.45 -34.24 31.68
N TYR A 442 -9.78 -34.82 30.67
CA TYR A 442 -9.55 -36.27 30.59
C TYR A 442 -8.82 -36.86 31.82
N PRO A 443 -7.64 -36.37 32.23
CA PRO A 443 -6.94 -36.88 33.41
C PRO A 443 -7.73 -36.61 34.71
N ALA A 444 -8.38 -35.45 34.83
CA ALA A 444 -9.22 -35.14 35.99
C ALA A 444 -10.40 -36.11 36.12
N TRP A 445 -11.04 -36.46 35.00
CA TRP A 445 -12.09 -37.46 34.95
C TRP A 445 -11.59 -38.84 35.32
N LYS A 446 -10.42 -39.24 34.79
CA LYS A 446 -9.77 -40.50 35.14
C LYS A 446 -9.46 -40.59 36.64
N ALA A 447 -8.96 -39.51 37.24
CA ALA A 447 -8.70 -39.44 38.68
C ALA A 447 -9.98 -39.57 39.53
N SER A 448 -11.07 -38.95 39.09
CA SER A 448 -12.36 -38.98 39.80
C SER A 448 -13.06 -40.34 39.82
N LYS A 449 -12.64 -41.25 38.93
CA LYS A 449 -13.17 -42.61 38.77
C LYS A 449 -12.32 -43.70 39.44
N LEU A 450 -11.26 -43.34 40.16
CA LEU A 450 -10.43 -44.31 40.88
C LEU A 450 -11.22 -44.94 42.03
N ASP A 451 -11.12 -46.26 42.19
CA ASP A 451 -11.72 -46.96 43.33
C ASP A 451 -10.86 -46.72 44.58
N PRO A 452 -11.45 -46.27 45.71
CA PRO A 452 -10.69 -45.92 46.92
C PRO A 452 -9.85 -47.09 47.47
N ILE A 453 -10.36 -48.33 47.33
CA ILE A 453 -9.73 -49.55 47.81
C ILE A 453 -8.48 -49.87 46.98
N GLU A 454 -8.58 -49.78 45.65
CA GLU A 454 -7.43 -49.99 44.75
C GLU A 454 -6.38 -48.91 44.92
N ALA A 455 -6.81 -47.64 45.07
CA ALA A 455 -5.93 -46.50 45.25
C ALA A 455 -5.08 -46.58 46.54
N LEU A 456 -5.62 -47.16 47.61
CA LEU A 456 -4.90 -47.35 48.88
C LEU A 456 -3.91 -48.52 48.86
N ARG A 457 -4.11 -49.47 47.95
CA ARG A 457 -3.28 -50.67 47.77
C ARG A 457 -2.14 -50.46 46.77
N TYR A 458 -2.14 -49.32 46.08
CA TYR A 458 -1.09 -48.90 45.17
C TYR A 458 0.16 -48.52 45.98
N GLU A 459 1.29 -49.22 45.75
CA GLU A 459 2.61 -48.91 46.32
C GLU A 459 3.35 -47.82 45.53
#